data_AF-A0A9E5XDH2-F1
#
_entry.id   AF-A0A9E5XDH2-F1
#
_cell.length_a   1.000
_cell.length_b   1.000
_cell.length_c   1.000
_cell.angle_alpha   90.00
_cell.angle_beta   90.00
_cell.angle_gamma   90.00
#
_symmetry.space_group_name_H-M   'P 1'
#
loop_
_entity.id
_entity.type
_entity.pdbx_description
1 polymer ?
#
loop_
_entity_poly.entity_id
_entity_poly.type
_entity_poly.pdbx_seq_one_letter_code
_entity_poly.pdbx_strand_id
1 'polypeptide(L)'
;MSTDRTTFQRHPERGTFDPADITALLDEAMICHVGFIDDGPVVIPSTYARVDDRLYLHGSPASRMMKALQSGVDVSISVALLDGLVLEPSAFHHSLNYRSVVVFGKATKVTDPQEKRAALDAIVEHLIPGRLPHLRPMTDQEVGATAVVSIPLNEASLKARSGPPTSVEAWPVWTGVIPTRITADPPESSNPRLAIPTHVAEFVHRLA
;
A
#
# COMPACT_ATOMS: atom_id res chain seq x y z
N MET A 1 13.35 -2.14 -12.53
CA MET A 1 11.88 -1.99 -12.51
C MET A 1 11.21 -2.98 -13.43
N SER A 2 11.50 -2.97 -14.74
CA SER A 2 10.87 -3.87 -15.71
C SER A 2 11.57 -5.24 -15.85
N THR A 3 10.77 -6.30 -15.85
CA THR A 3 11.10 -7.72 -16.07
C THR A 3 9.93 -8.40 -16.80
N ASP A 4 10.12 -9.64 -17.28
CA ASP A 4 9.05 -10.45 -17.89
C ASP A 4 7.80 -10.58 -16.99
N ARG A 5 7.97 -10.65 -15.67
CA ARG A 5 6.87 -10.76 -14.69
C ARG A 5 6.06 -9.47 -14.55
N THR A 6 6.67 -8.34 -14.85
CA THR A 6 6.04 -7.02 -14.74
C THR A 6 5.43 -6.51 -16.06
N THR A 7 5.65 -7.23 -17.17
CA THR A 7 5.19 -6.82 -18.51
C THR A 7 3.68 -6.84 -18.64
N PHE A 8 3.09 -5.72 -19.06
CA PHE A 8 1.65 -5.59 -19.27
C PHE A 8 1.20 -6.28 -20.56
N GLN A 9 0.30 -7.27 -20.44
CA GLN A 9 -0.27 -7.97 -21.60
C GLN A 9 -1.58 -7.38 -22.09
N ARG A 10 -2.39 -6.81 -21.17
CA ARG A 10 -3.69 -6.20 -21.49
C ARG A 10 -3.67 -4.74 -21.08
N HIS A 11 -4.15 -3.86 -21.94
CA HIS A 11 -4.11 -2.41 -21.73
C HIS A 11 -2.71 -1.89 -21.31
N PRO A 12 -1.64 -2.17 -22.09
CA PRO A 12 -0.29 -1.71 -21.77
C PRO A 12 -0.16 -0.19 -21.75
N GLU A 13 -1.02 0.54 -22.48
CA GLU A 13 -1.10 2.00 -22.47
C GLU A 13 -1.43 2.59 -21.09
N ARG A 14 -1.94 1.76 -20.18
CA ARG A 14 -2.26 2.12 -18.79
C ARG A 14 -1.09 1.88 -17.83
N GLY A 15 -0.01 1.29 -18.31
CA GLY A 15 1.12 0.84 -17.51
C GLY A 15 2.30 1.81 -17.55
N THR A 16 3.00 1.94 -16.43
CA THR A 16 4.26 2.67 -16.30
C THR A 16 5.24 1.90 -15.41
N PHE A 17 6.53 2.15 -15.63
CA PHE A 17 7.63 1.68 -14.81
C PHE A 17 8.40 2.84 -14.15
N ASP A 18 7.85 4.07 -14.22
CA ASP A 18 8.46 5.25 -13.64
C ASP A 18 8.56 5.11 -12.11
N PRO A 19 9.77 5.11 -11.53
CA PRO A 19 9.95 5.05 -10.09
C PRO A 19 9.22 6.17 -9.33
N ALA A 20 9.10 7.36 -9.91
CA ALA A 20 8.42 8.49 -9.26
C ALA A 20 6.92 8.20 -9.08
N ASP A 21 6.26 7.71 -10.14
CA ASP A 21 4.84 7.35 -10.09
C ASP A 21 4.59 6.18 -9.11
N ILE A 22 5.47 5.16 -9.16
CA ILE A 22 5.39 3.99 -8.28
C ILE A 22 5.54 4.40 -6.81
N THR A 23 6.56 5.18 -6.49
CA THR A 23 6.83 5.59 -5.11
C THR A 23 5.76 6.53 -4.58
N ALA A 24 5.25 7.46 -5.41
CA ALA A 24 4.14 8.34 -5.03
C ALA A 24 2.88 7.55 -4.62
N LEU A 25 2.50 6.51 -5.39
CA LEU A 25 1.37 5.66 -5.02
C LEU A 25 1.64 4.88 -3.73
N LEU A 26 2.84 4.33 -3.60
CA LEU A 26 3.22 3.58 -2.41
C LEU A 26 3.25 4.46 -1.15
N ASP A 27 3.58 5.73 -1.27
CA ASP A 27 3.59 6.69 -0.16
C ASP A 27 2.17 7.19 0.21
N GLU A 28 1.24 7.19 -0.76
CA GLU A 28 -0.17 7.51 -0.53
C GLU A 28 -0.92 6.36 0.15
N ALA A 29 -0.68 5.13 -0.28
CA ALA A 29 -1.43 3.97 0.17
C ALA A 29 -0.94 3.42 1.52
N MET A 30 -1.87 3.15 2.43
CA MET A 30 -1.56 2.64 3.77
C MET A 30 -1.61 1.11 3.86
N ILE A 31 -2.27 0.43 2.92
CA ILE A 31 -2.51 -1.01 2.95
C ILE A 31 -1.93 -1.65 1.68
N CYS A 32 -1.24 -2.76 1.87
CA CYS A 32 -0.83 -3.66 0.80
C CYS A 32 -1.42 -5.06 1.01
N HIS A 33 -1.44 -5.84 -0.06
CA HIS A 33 -1.81 -7.26 -0.06
C HIS A 33 -0.58 -8.09 -0.42
N VAL A 34 -0.12 -8.90 0.53
CA VAL A 34 1.10 -9.70 0.39
C VAL A 34 0.73 -11.10 -0.05
N GLY A 35 0.98 -11.41 -1.32
CA GLY A 35 0.85 -12.72 -1.92
C GLY A 35 2.13 -13.55 -1.78
N PHE A 36 2.03 -14.77 -1.29
CA PHE A 36 3.14 -15.72 -1.16
C PHE A 36 2.64 -17.17 -1.18
N ILE A 37 3.55 -18.13 -1.26
CA ILE A 37 3.24 -19.56 -1.25
C ILE A 37 3.57 -20.15 0.12
N ASP A 38 2.60 -20.81 0.74
CA ASP A 38 2.76 -21.59 1.97
C ASP A 38 1.68 -22.68 1.99
N ASP A 39 2.05 -23.93 1.66
CA ASP A 39 1.15 -25.05 1.33
C ASP A 39 0.10 -24.76 0.23
N GLY A 40 0.24 -23.63 -0.46
CA GLY A 40 -0.69 -23.09 -1.45
C GLY A 40 -0.60 -21.56 -1.53
N PRO A 41 -1.29 -20.92 -2.50
CA PRO A 41 -1.30 -19.47 -2.59
C PRO A 41 -2.06 -18.83 -1.43
N VAL A 42 -1.45 -17.82 -0.81
CA VAL A 42 -2.00 -17.06 0.30
C VAL A 42 -1.86 -15.58 0.00
N VAL A 43 -2.86 -14.79 0.37
CA VAL A 43 -2.79 -13.32 0.33
C VAL A 43 -3.19 -12.79 1.70
N ILE A 44 -2.31 -12.00 2.33
CA ILE A 44 -2.57 -11.39 3.64
C ILE A 44 -2.46 -9.87 3.51
N PRO A 45 -3.47 -9.09 3.93
CA PRO A 45 -3.37 -7.65 3.99
C PRO A 45 -2.44 -7.21 5.13
N SER A 46 -1.65 -6.17 4.89
CA SER A 46 -0.73 -5.60 5.88
C SER A 46 -0.45 -4.12 5.61
N THR A 47 0.04 -3.41 6.62
CA THR A 47 0.68 -2.10 6.42
C THR A 47 2.14 -2.30 6.03
N TYR A 48 2.74 -1.29 5.44
CA TYR A 48 4.15 -1.24 5.11
C TYR A 48 4.71 0.16 5.35
N ALA A 49 6.00 0.32 5.16
CA ALA A 49 6.60 1.62 4.85
C ALA A 49 7.60 1.44 3.72
N ARG A 50 7.75 2.49 2.91
CA ARG A 50 8.85 2.60 1.98
C ARG A 50 9.97 3.41 2.63
N VAL A 51 11.19 2.89 2.58
CA VAL A 51 12.40 3.65 2.90
C VAL A 51 13.34 3.46 1.72
N ASP A 52 13.66 4.57 1.06
CA ASP A 52 14.44 4.59 -0.18
C ASP A 52 13.86 3.62 -1.23
N ASP A 53 14.63 2.60 -1.58
CA ASP A 53 14.33 1.57 -2.58
C ASP A 53 13.84 0.24 -1.96
N ARG A 54 13.33 0.27 -0.72
CA ARG A 54 12.85 -0.93 -0.02
C ARG A 54 11.47 -0.73 0.59
N LEU A 55 10.68 -1.79 0.57
CA LEU A 55 9.46 -1.92 1.36
C LEU A 55 9.75 -2.72 2.63
N TYR A 56 9.30 -2.20 3.77
CA TYR A 56 9.40 -2.84 5.07
C TYR A 56 8.02 -3.30 5.55
N LEU A 57 7.95 -4.56 5.96
CA LEU A 57 6.78 -5.15 6.60
C LEU A 57 7.15 -5.59 8.01
N HIS A 58 6.19 -5.51 8.94
CA HIS A 58 6.37 -5.99 10.30
C HIS A 58 5.25 -6.93 10.71
N GLY A 59 5.47 -7.66 11.80
CA GLY A 59 4.42 -8.46 12.43
C GLY A 59 4.95 -9.35 13.54
N SER A 60 4.09 -10.21 14.06
CA SER A 60 4.50 -11.24 15.02
C SER A 60 5.47 -12.23 14.35
N PRO A 61 6.62 -12.55 14.96
CA PRO A 61 7.51 -13.62 14.50
C PRO A 61 6.82 -14.99 14.39
N ALA A 62 5.75 -15.21 15.16
CA ALA A 62 4.99 -16.45 15.13
C ALA A 62 3.98 -16.53 13.97
N SER A 63 3.68 -15.41 13.32
CA SER A 63 2.69 -15.34 12.25
C SER A 63 3.11 -16.13 11.01
N ARG A 64 2.12 -16.70 10.33
CA ARG A 64 2.29 -17.44 9.07
C ARG A 64 3.08 -16.63 8.04
N MET A 65 2.66 -15.38 7.81
CA MET A 65 3.31 -14.47 6.87
C MET A 65 4.78 -14.26 7.24
N MET A 66 5.10 -13.86 8.47
CA MET A 66 6.50 -13.57 8.84
C MET A 66 7.38 -14.81 8.76
N LYS A 67 6.88 -16.00 9.12
CA LYS A 67 7.63 -17.26 8.96
C LYS A 67 7.96 -17.55 7.50
N ALA A 68 6.99 -17.44 6.59
CA ALA A 68 7.20 -17.68 5.16
C ALA A 68 8.12 -16.62 4.54
N LEU A 69 7.91 -15.34 4.86
CA LEU A 69 8.74 -14.26 4.31
C LEU A 69 10.20 -14.38 4.76
N GLN A 70 10.44 -14.73 6.03
CA GLN A 70 11.79 -14.90 6.55
C GLN A 70 12.53 -16.13 5.99
N SER A 71 11.81 -17.11 5.42
CA SER A 71 12.44 -18.24 4.73
C SER A 71 12.83 -17.94 3.28
N GLY A 72 12.57 -16.72 2.78
CA GLY A 72 13.01 -16.26 1.47
C GLY A 72 12.11 -16.69 0.30
N VAL A 73 10.83 -16.99 0.58
CA VAL A 73 9.84 -17.25 -0.48
C VAL A 73 9.69 -16.04 -1.40
N ASP A 74 9.38 -16.32 -2.66
CA ASP A 74 9.01 -15.28 -3.61
C ASP A 74 7.68 -14.65 -3.20
N VAL A 75 7.61 -13.32 -3.27
CA VAL A 75 6.45 -12.52 -2.90
C VAL A 75 5.94 -11.71 -4.09
N SER A 76 4.64 -11.40 -4.04
CA SER A 76 3.98 -10.39 -4.84
C SER A 76 3.23 -9.46 -3.90
N ILE A 77 3.59 -8.19 -3.86
CA ILE A 77 2.92 -7.17 -3.04
C ILE A 77 2.07 -6.33 -3.98
N SER A 78 0.76 -6.30 -3.73
CA SER A 78 -0.21 -5.51 -4.50
C SER A 78 -0.76 -4.37 -3.66
N VAL A 79 -0.76 -3.16 -4.22
CA VAL A 79 -1.32 -1.95 -3.63
C VAL A 79 -2.25 -1.34 -4.66
N ALA A 80 -3.47 -0.96 -4.26
CA ALA A 80 -4.46 -0.39 -5.17
C ALA A 80 -5.30 0.69 -4.48
N LEU A 81 -5.60 1.75 -5.22
CA LEU A 81 -6.46 2.85 -4.84
C LEU A 81 -7.58 2.99 -5.87
N LEU A 82 -8.81 3.17 -5.39
CA LEU A 82 -10.00 3.35 -6.21
C LEU A 82 -10.32 4.85 -6.33
N ASP A 83 -10.30 5.35 -7.56
CA ASP A 83 -10.50 6.77 -7.86
C ASP A 83 -11.89 7.05 -8.50
N GLY A 84 -12.59 6.03 -8.98
CA GLY A 84 -14.00 6.16 -9.38
C GLY A 84 -14.62 4.96 -10.08
N LEU A 85 -15.94 4.97 -10.23
CA LEU A 85 -16.72 4.00 -10.99
C LEU A 85 -17.02 4.57 -12.37
N VAL A 86 -16.83 3.81 -13.44
CA VAL A 86 -17.11 4.25 -14.82
C VAL A 86 -18.31 3.51 -15.40
N LEU A 87 -19.31 4.30 -15.77
CA LEU A 87 -20.63 3.86 -16.21
C LEU A 87 -20.77 4.06 -17.72
N GLU A 88 -20.95 2.95 -18.43
CA GLU A 88 -21.02 2.88 -19.89
C GLU A 88 -22.41 2.37 -20.32
N PRO A 89 -22.82 2.54 -21.60
CA PRO A 89 -24.13 2.11 -22.07
C PRO A 89 -24.38 0.60 -21.96
N SER A 90 -23.32 -0.18 -22.13
CA SER A 90 -23.35 -1.64 -22.08
C SER A 90 -22.65 -2.15 -20.83
N ALA A 91 -23.24 -3.18 -20.21
CA ALA A 91 -22.69 -3.82 -19.02
C ALA A 91 -21.23 -4.31 -19.21
N PHE A 92 -20.85 -4.65 -20.45
CA PHE A 92 -19.52 -5.12 -20.80
C PHE A 92 -18.42 -4.06 -20.62
N HIS A 93 -18.75 -2.77 -20.72
CA HIS A 93 -17.77 -1.68 -20.70
C HIS A 93 -17.62 -1.01 -19.33
N HIS A 94 -18.47 -1.34 -18.34
CA HIS A 94 -18.30 -0.84 -16.98
C HIS A 94 -16.90 -1.12 -16.44
N SER A 95 -16.32 -0.13 -15.76
CA SER A 95 -14.95 -0.22 -15.27
C SER A 95 -14.71 0.69 -14.06
N LEU A 96 -13.44 0.83 -13.68
CA LEU A 96 -13.00 1.66 -12.57
C LEU A 96 -11.96 2.67 -13.07
N ASN A 97 -11.95 3.86 -12.48
CA ASN A 97 -10.74 4.66 -12.39
C ASN A 97 -9.98 4.17 -11.15
N TYR A 98 -8.70 3.88 -11.31
CA TYR A 98 -7.88 3.28 -10.27
C TYR A 98 -6.41 3.55 -10.54
N ARG A 99 -5.59 3.39 -9.50
CA ARG A 99 -4.14 3.27 -9.61
C ARG A 99 -3.70 2.06 -8.79
N SER A 100 -2.75 1.28 -9.30
CA SER A 100 -2.24 0.11 -8.59
C SER A 100 -0.76 -0.13 -8.87
N VAL A 101 -0.01 -0.53 -7.85
CA VAL A 101 1.37 -1.02 -7.97
C VAL A 101 1.41 -2.51 -7.64
N VAL A 102 2.16 -3.27 -8.42
CA VAL A 102 2.57 -4.63 -8.08
C VAL A 102 4.09 -4.69 -7.98
N VAL A 103 4.59 -5.16 -6.84
CA VAL A 103 6.02 -5.37 -6.56
C VAL A 103 6.30 -6.85 -6.44
N PHE A 104 7.33 -7.34 -7.10
CA PHE A 104 7.82 -8.71 -6.94
C PHE A 104 9.18 -8.70 -6.25
N GLY A 105 9.49 -9.76 -5.53
CA GLY A 105 10.82 -9.93 -4.95
C GLY A 105 10.88 -11.07 -3.97
N LYS A 106 11.97 -11.09 -3.19
CA LYS A 106 12.15 -11.98 -2.04
C LYS A 106 12.31 -11.13 -0.79
N ALA A 107 11.58 -11.48 0.26
CA ALA A 107 11.73 -10.84 1.54
C ALA A 107 13.05 -11.26 2.20
N THR A 108 13.73 -10.30 2.82
CA THR A 108 14.95 -10.53 3.62
C THR A 108 14.66 -10.16 5.07
N LYS A 109 15.02 -11.03 6.01
CA LYS A 109 14.89 -10.71 7.44
C LYS A 109 15.81 -9.56 7.81
N VAL A 110 15.26 -8.55 8.50
CA VAL A 110 16.05 -7.46 9.08
C VAL A 110 16.58 -7.91 10.44
N THR A 111 17.90 -8.06 10.55
CA THR A 111 18.58 -8.52 11.78
C THR A 111 19.34 -7.42 12.50
N ASP A 112 19.76 -6.38 11.78
CA ASP A 112 20.44 -5.24 12.40
C ASP A 112 19.46 -4.47 13.32
N PRO A 113 19.80 -4.25 14.60
CA PRO A 113 18.90 -3.58 15.54
C PRO A 113 18.56 -2.14 15.16
N GLN A 114 19.48 -1.40 14.52
CA GLN A 114 19.27 0.00 14.13
C GLN A 114 18.35 0.08 12.91
N GLU A 115 18.61 -0.72 11.88
CA GLU A 115 17.73 -0.84 10.71
C GLU A 115 16.33 -1.27 11.12
N LYS A 116 16.22 -2.26 12.01
CA LYS A 116 14.94 -2.77 12.50
C LYS A 116 14.13 -1.69 13.21
N ARG A 117 14.78 -0.87 14.04
CA ARG A 117 14.15 0.25 14.73
C ARG A 117 13.71 1.32 13.74
N ALA A 118 14.58 1.71 12.80
CA ALA A 118 14.27 2.68 11.76
C ALA A 118 13.09 2.23 10.88
N ALA A 119 13.02 0.95 10.53
CA ALA A 119 11.90 0.38 9.78
C ALA A 119 10.57 0.43 10.54
N LEU A 120 10.58 0.11 11.84
CA LEU A 120 9.38 0.19 12.67
C LEU A 120 8.91 1.65 12.86
N ASP A 121 9.86 2.57 13.05
CA ASP A 121 9.60 4.00 13.12
C ASP A 121 9.02 4.52 11.80
N ALA A 122 9.58 4.11 10.65
CA ALA A 122 9.08 4.47 9.33
C ALA A 122 7.64 3.97 9.08
N ILE A 123 7.27 2.79 9.60
CA ILE A 123 5.90 2.27 9.51
C ILE A 123 4.91 3.14 10.29
N VAL A 124 5.32 3.65 11.46
CA VAL A 124 4.48 4.59 12.23
C VAL A 124 4.32 5.91 11.47
N GLU A 125 5.40 6.47 10.95
CA GLU A 125 5.37 7.74 10.21
C GLU A 125 4.62 7.64 8.88
N HIS A 126 4.71 6.51 8.17
CA HIS A 126 3.93 6.27 6.95
C HIS A 126 2.42 6.36 7.22
N LEU A 127 1.97 5.71 8.30
CA LEU A 127 0.58 5.69 8.72
C LEU A 127 0.12 7.04 9.25
N ILE A 128 0.89 7.63 10.17
CA ILE A 128 0.53 8.87 10.86
C ILE A 128 1.77 9.78 10.91
N PRO A 129 1.98 10.62 9.89
CA PRO A 129 3.10 11.54 9.84
C PRO A 129 3.13 12.48 11.05
N GLY A 130 4.33 12.68 11.62
CA GLY A 130 4.55 13.48 12.81
C GLY A 130 4.16 12.79 14.12
N ARG A 131 3.86 11.48 14.09
CA ARG A 131 3.41 10.77 15.30
C ARG A 131 4.56 10.44 16.24
N LEU A 132 5.74 10.08 15.74
CA LEU A 132 6.85 9.57 16.55
C LEU A 132 7.27 10.51 17.69
N PRO A 133 7.40 11.84 17.52
CA PRO A 133 7.79 12.74 18.60
C PRO A 133 6.83 12.77 19.79
N HIS A 134 5.59 12.28 19.61
CA HIS A 134 4.55 12.23 20.64
C HIS A 134 4.44 10.88 21.34
N LEU A 135 5.31 9.91 21.00
CA LEU A 135 5.35 8.59 21.61
C LEU A 135 6.55 8.47 22.54
N ARG A 136 6.46 7.59 23.55
CA ARG A 136 7.67 7.10 24.20
C ARG A 136 8.47 6.26 23.18
N PRO A 137 9.81 6.24 23.26
CA PRO A 137 10.61 5.32 22.45
C PRO A 137 10.19 3.86 22.68
N MET A 138 10.29 3.04 21.62
CA MET A 138 10.17 1.59 21.76
C MET A 138 11.33 1.05 22.61
N THR A 139 11.01 0.17 23.54
CA THR A 139 12.01 -0.59 24.31
C THR A 139 12.70 -1.63 23.43
N ASP A 140 13.89 -2.08 23.82
CA ASP A 140 14.59 -3.17 23.11
C ASP A 140 13.79 -4.48 23.12
N GLN A 141 13.00 -4.70 24.18
CA GLN A 141 12.10 -5.86 24.25
C GLN A 141 11.00 -5.80 23.18
N GLU A 142 10.38 -4.63 22.96
CA GLU A 142 9.35 -4.44 21.94
C GLU A 142 9.92 -4.60 20.53
N VAL A 143 11.08 -4.01 20.27
CA VAL A 143 11.80 -4.19 19.00
C VAL A 143 12.20 -5.66 18.81
N GLY A 144 12.69 -6.33 19.85
CA GLY A 144 13.04 -7.75 19.83
C GLY A 144 11.86 -8.68 19.56
N ALA A 145 10.69 -8.37 20.12
CA ALA A 145 9.45 -9.14 19.97
C ALA A 145 8.78 -8.99 18.59
N THR A 146 9.22 -8.03 17.78
CA THR A 146 8.61 -7.75 16.46
C THR A 146 9.46 -8.33 15.35
N ALA A 147 8.89 -9.05 14.39
CA ALA A 147 9.60 -9.44 13.17
C ALA A 147 9.51 -8.29 12.15
N VAL A 148 10.61 -8.07 11.41
CA VAL A 148 10.67 -7.13 10.31
C VAL A 148 11.34 -7.82 9.12
N VAL A 149 10.77 -7.62 7.94
CA VAL A 149 11.37 -8.05 6.67
C VAL A 149 11.42 -6.87 5.70
N SER A 150 12.39 -6.88 4.80
CA SER A 150 12.52 -5.90 3.73
C SER A 150 12.47 -6.55 2.36
N ILE A 151 11.83 -5.87 1.40
CA ILE A 151 11.65 -6.32 0.01
C ILE A 151 12.23 -5.22 -0.89
N PRO A 152 13.12 -5.54 -1.84
CA PRO A 152 13.65 -4.55 -2.76
C PRO A 152 12.56 -4.05 -3.71
N LEU A 153 12.56 -2.76 -4.00
CA LEU A 153 11.65 -2.09 -4.95
C LEU A 153 12.29 -2.00 -6.35
N ASN A 154 13.01 -3.04 -6.77
CA ASN A 154 13.71 -3.06 -8.07
C ASN A 154 12.93 -3.80 -9.17
N GLU A 155 11.85 -4.51 -8.82
CA GLU A 155 10.94 -5.19 -9.75
C GLU A 155 9.50 -4.80 -9.41
N ALA A 156 9.01 -3.75 -10.06
CA ALA A 156 7.70 -3.18 -9.79
C ALA A 156 7.09 -2.56 -11.05
N SER A 157 5.77 -2.54 -11.11
CA SER A 157 5.02 -1.87 -12.16
C SER A 157 3.77 -1.18 -11.62
N LEU A 158 3.43 -0.04 -12.21
CA LEU A 158 2.20 0.69 -11.90
C LEU A 158 1.24 0.61 -13.07
N LYS A 159 -0.05 0.43 -12.78
CA LYS A 159 -1.14 0.50 -13.75
C LYS A 159 -2.21 1.45 -13.27
N ALA A 160 -2.64 2.36 -14.14
CA ALA A 160 -3.67 3.34 -13.81
C ALA A 160 -4.70 3.51 -14.92
N ARG A 161 -5.94 3.78 -14.53
CA ARG A 161 -6.99 4.24 -15.43
C ARG A 161 -7.64 5.48 -14.84
N SER A 162 -7.80 6.51 -15.66
CA SER A 162 -8.52 7.73 -15.32
C SER A 162 -9.39 8.16 -16.51
N GLY A 163 -10.26 9.15 -16.28
CA GLY A 163 -11.07 9.77 -17.33
C GLY A 163 -12.48 9.18 -17.50
N PRO A 164 -13.22 9.68 -18.50
CA PRO A 164 -14.62 9.36 -18.73
C PRO A 164 -14.84 7.96 -19.34
N PRO A 165 -16.10 7.54 -19.49
CA PRO A 165 -16.50 6.53 -20.47
C PRO A 165 -15.93 6.82 -21.87
N THR A 166 -15.69 5.77 -22.64
CA THR A 166 -15.10 5.83 -23.99
C THR A 166 -16.06 5.42 -25.10
N SER A 167 -17.22 4.82 -24.78
CA SER A 167 -18.21 4.49 -25.80
C SER A 167 -18.79 5.74 -26.46
N VAL A 168 -19.00 5.65 -27.77
CA VAL A 168 -19.70 6.66 -28.59
C VAL A 168 -21.14 6.23 -28.94
N GLU A 169 -21.60 5.11 -28.36
CA GLU A 169 -22.93 4.57 -28.61
C GLU A 169 -24.01 5.49 -28.06
N ALA A 170 -24.98 5.85 -28.90
CA ALA A 170 -26.14 6.65 -28.53
C ALA A 170 -27.30 5.76 -28.04
N TRP A 171 -27.12 5.11 -26.89
CA TRP A 171 -28.19 4.41 -26.18
C TRP A 171 -28.80 5.33 -25.12
N PRO A 172 -30.13 5.34 -24.89
CA PRO A 172 -30.79 6.28 -23.96
C PRO A 172 -30.61 5.84 -22.49
N VAL A 173 -29.36 5.74 -22.03
CA VAL A 173 -28.99 5.44 -20.64
C VAL A 173 -27.96 6.45 -20.17
N TRP A 174 -27.95 6.74 -18.88
CA TRP A 174 -26.96 7.62 -18.29
C TRP A 174 -25.57 6.98 -18.29
N THR A 175 -24.56 7.74 -18.69
CA THR A 175 -23.14 7.37 -18.65
C THR A 175 -22.36 8.42 -17.89
N GLY A 176 -21.25 8.02 -17.29
CA GLY A 176 -20.42 8.97 -16.56
C GLY A 176 -19.42 8.30 -15.62
N VAL A 177 -18.89 9.10 -14.70
CA VAL A 177 -18.02 8.64 -13.64
C VAL A 177 -18.63 9.02 -12.30
N ILE A 178 -18.60 8.10 -11.35
CA ILE A 178 -18.82 8.39 -9.92
C ILE A 178 -17.43 8.44 -9.27
N PRO A 179 -16.83 9.63 -9.03
CA PRO A 179 -15.54 9.72 -8.39
C PRO A 179 -15.60 9.18 -6.96
N THR A 180 -14.52 8.52 -6.52
CA THR A 180 -14.41 7.97 -5.17
C THR A 180 -13.11 8.43 -4.53
N ARG A 181 -13.13 8.61 -3.21
CA ARG A 181 -11.95 8.84 -2.39
C ARG A 181 -12.15 8.26 -1.00
N ILE A 182 -11.06 7.90 -0.33
CA ILE A 182 -11.07 7.55 1.08
C ILE A 182 -11.02 8.86 1.86
N THR A 183 -11.90 9.07 2.84
CA THR A 183 -11.83 10.20 3.78
C THR A 183 -11.68 9.69 5.21
N ALA A 184 -11.14 10.50 6.11
CA ALA A 184 -11.12 10.21 7.54
C ALA A 184 -12.16 11.05 8.29
N ASP A 185 -12.82 10.43 9.25
CA ASP A 185 -13.70 11.10 10.22
C ASP A 185 -12.89 11.73 11.36
N PRO A 186 -13.46 12.69 12.11
CA PRO A 186 -12.80 13.26 13.29
C PRO A 186 -12.31 12.20 14.29
N PRO A 187 -11.11 12.38 14.87
CA PRO A 187 -10.53 11.40 15.78
C PRO A 187 -11.35 11.23 17.08
N GLU A 188 -11.57 9.98 17.48
CA GLU A 188 -12.24 9.63 18.73
C GLU A 188 -11.22 9.42 19.86
N SER A 189 -11.38 10.13 20.98
CA SER A 189 -10.45 10.04 22.12
C SER A 189 -10.86 8.95 23.10
N SER A 190 -9.93 8.03 23.40
CA SER A 190 -10.08 7.06 24.50
C SER A 190 -9.87 7.68 25.89
N ASN A 191 -9.29 8.89 25.96
CA ASN A 191 -9.12 9.64 27.19
C ASN A 191 -9.45 11.11 26.95
N PRO A 192 -10.72 11.53 27.15
CA PRO A 192 -11.18 12.89 26.88
C PRO A 192 -10.47 13.99 27.67
N ARG A 193 -9.67 13.64 28.69
CA ARG A 193 -8.88 14.60 29.48
C ARG A 193 -7.60 15.04 28.78
N LEU A 194 -7.15 14.33 27.75
CA LEU A 194 -5.97 14.68 26.98
C LEU A 194 -6.39 15.35 25.67
N ALA A 195 -5.73 16.46 25.35
CA ALA A 195 -5.92 17.13 24.07
C ALA A 195 -5.44 16.24 22.92
N ILE A 196 -6.16 16.30 21.79
CA ILE A 196 -5.77 15.62 20.56
C ILE A 196 -4.58 16.38 19.97
N PRO A 197 -3.43 15.73 19.71
CA PRO A 197 -2.30 16.38 19.07
C PRO A 197 -2.68 16.92 17.69
N THR A 198 -2.10 18.07 17.29
CA THR A 198 -2.41 18.73 16.02
C THR A 198 -2.28 17.80 14.80
N HIS A 199 -1.20 17.00 14.71
CA HIS A 199 -1.02 16.05 13.60
C HIS A 199 -2.12 14.98 13.51
N VAL A 200 -2.79 14.65 14.61
CA VAL A 200 -3.93 13.72 14.63
C VAL A 200 -5.22 14.44 14.25
N ALA A 201 -5.43 15.65 14.80
CA ALA A 201 -6.62 16.45 14.49
C ALA A 201 -6.68 16.84 13.01
N GLU A 202 -5.52 17.15 12.41
CA GLU A 202 -5.40 17.53 11.00
C GLU A 202 -5.36 16.34 10.04
N PHE A 203 -5.27 15.10 10.55
CA PHE A 203 -5.23 13.89 9.71
C PHE A 203 -6.45 13.78 8.79
N VAL A 204 -7.61 14.28 9.23
CA VAL A 204 -8.84 14.34 8.42
C VAL A 204 -8.63 15.07 7.09
N HIS A 205 -7.76 16.07 7.06
CA HIS A 205 -7.45 16.85 5.86
C HIS A 205 -6.48 16.15 4.92
N ARG A 206 -5.73 15.15 5.40
CA ARG A 206 -4.80 14.37 4.55
C ARG A 206 -5.54 13.51 3.54
N LEU A 207 -6.70 12.96 3.94
CA LEU A 207 -7.52 12.09 3.10
C LEU A 207 -8.73 12.83 2.49
N ALA A 208 -8.90 14.13 2.75
CA ALA A 208 -10.10 14.88 2.32
C ALA A 208 -10.10 15.28 0.85
#